data_AF-A0A3M7KYI2-F1
#
_entry.id   AF-A0A3M7KYI2-F1
#
_cell.length_a   1.000
_cell.length_b   1.000
_cell.length_c   1.000
_cell.angle_alpha   90.00
_cell.angle_beta   90.00
_cell.angle_gamma   90.00
#
_symmetry.space_group_name_H-M   'P 1'
#
loop_
_entity.id
_entity.type
_entity.pdbx_description
1 polymer ?
#
loop_
_entity_poly.entity_id
_entity_poly.type
_entity_poly.pdbx_seq_one_letter_code
_entity_poly.pdbx_strand_id
1 'polypeptide(L)'
;MHDHDHEHGHRPHWLAHSPLGGALDWMEGGTVSSLVKIACLVVAGASPWLPLSAAAAAATRTAAISLVYALCAPSAALDLCTQLAAGEVDTHVLTSLAAAGTALTGHAAEGALLLTMFQTSHMLEHQLTARARGRLADLFAGLPDAAEVVENVALALGAAAALALPTLAGRVPMWAAVAAHEGSTLLVALNALRLLRHAAGHRTGAGAAPP
;
A
#
# COMPACT_ATOMS: atom_id res chain seq x y z
N MET A 1 22.41 19.59 -9.30
CA MET A 1 21.18 20.32 -8.91
C MET A 1 20.14 20.05 -9.99
N HIS A 2 19.55 18.86 -9.97
CA HIS A 2 18.34 18.54 -10.75
C HIS A 2 17.34 18.12 -9.68
N ASP A 3 16.38 18.99 -9.39
CA ASP A 3 15.19 18.64 -8.60
C ASP A 3 14.42 17.61 -9.43
N HIS A 4 14.49 16.35 -9.02
CA HIS A 4 13.44 15.39 -9.34
C HIS A 4 12.36 15.59 -8.29
N ASP A 5 11.50 16.58 -8.54
CA ASP A 5 10.19 16.63 -7.91
C ASP A 5 9.48 15.33 -8.28
N HIS A 6 9.42 14.40 -7.33
CA HIS A 6 8.53 13.27 -7.41
C HIS A 6 7.11 13.85 -7.39
N GLU A 7 6.51 13.97 -8.58
CA GLU A 7 5.10 14.30 -8.77
C GLU A 7 4.28 13.21 -8.06
N HIS A 8 3.99 13.45 -6.78
CA HIS A 8 2.92 12.77 -6.09
C HIS A 8 1.65 13.11 -6.85
N GLY A 9 0.96 12.09 -7.37
CA GLY A 9 -0.25 12.21 -8.19
C GLY A 9 -1.25 13.21 -7.59
N HIS A 10 -1.10 14.47 -7.97
CA HIS A 10 -2.02 15.51 -7.58
C HIS A 10 -3.24 15.33 -8.47
N ARG A 11 -4.35 14.95 -7.84
CA ARG A 11 -5.65 14.91 -8.51
C ARG A 11 -5.84 16.19 -9.32
N PRO A 12 -6.41 16.10 -10.53
CA PRO A 12 -6.43 17.23 -11.43
C PRO A 12 -7.06 18.42 -10.70
N HIS A 13 -6.46 19.61 -10.85
CA HIS A 13 -6.68 20.76 -9.97
C HIS A 13 -8.18 21.11 -9.75
N TRP A 14 -9.04 20.77 -10.72
CA TRP A 14 -10.49 20.95 -10.65
C TRP A 14 -11.20 20.02 -9.64
N LEU A 15 -10.66 18.82 -9.37
CA LEU A 15 -11.15 17.91 -8.33
C LEU A 15 -10.62 18.29 -6.94
N ALA A 16 -9.39 18.80 -6.87
CA ALA A 16 -8.70 19.09 -5.60
C ALA A 16 -9.45 20.10 -4.71
N HIS A 17 -10.20 21.03 -5.31
CA HIS A 17 -10.99 22.03 -4.58
C HIS A 17 -12.48 21.67 -4.43
N SER A 18 -12.91 20.52 -4.95
CA SER A 18 -14.31 20.08 -4.91
C SER A 18 -14.61 19.25 -3.67
N PRO A 19 -15.86 19.25 -3.15
CA PRO A 19 -16.26 18.37 -2.05
C PRO A 19 -16.11 16.88 -2.41
N LEU A 20 -16.16 16.54 -3.71
CA LEU A 20 -15.92 15.19 -4.20
C LEU A 20 -14.45 14.78 -4.04
N GLY A 21 -13.50 15.69 -4.30
CA GLY A 21 -12.08 15.45 -4.08
C GLY A 21 -11.76 15.13 -2.62
N GLY A 22 -12.30 15.92 -1.69
CA GLY A 22 -12.14 15.65 -0.25
C GLY A 22 -12.75 14.32 0.20
N ALA A 23 -13.91 13.94 -0.36
CA ALA A 23 -14.52 12.64 -0.08
C ALA A 23 -13.69 11.47 -0.62
N LEU A 24 -13.17 11.59 -1.85
CA LEU A 24 -12.28 10.61 -2.46
C LEU A 24 -10.93 10.51 -1.71
N ASP A 25 -10.39 11.61 -1.19
CA ASP A 25 -9.15 11.61 -0.38
C ASP A 25 -9.38 10.89 0.95
N TRP A 26 -10.52 11.16 1.59
CA TRP A 26 -10.92 10.47 2.82
C TRP A 26 -11.10 8.96 2.58
N MET A 27 -11.72 8.59 1.46
CA MET A 27 -11.88 7.19 1.06
C MET A 27 -10.53 6.51 0.80
N GLU A 28 -9.58 7.19 0.17
CA GLU A 28 -8.30 6.61 -0.22
C GLU A 28 -7.29 6.55 0.93
N GLY A 29 -7.02 7.68 1.60
CA GLY A 29 -5.87 7.84 2.51
C GLY A 29 -6.20 7.99 3.99
N GLY A 30 -7.48 7.99 4.38
CA GLY A 30 -7.88 8.14 5.78
C GLY A 30 -7.57 6.88 6.61
N THR A 31 -6.93 7.03 7.78
CA THR A 31 -6.74 5.93 8.76
C THR A 31 -8.07 5.26 9.09
N VAL A 32 -9.14 6.06 9.25
CA VAL A 32 -10.49 5.55 9.53
C VAL A 32 -11.02 4.73 8.36
N SER A 33 -10.88 5.22 7.12
CA SER A 33 -11.31 4.49 5.92
C SER A 33 -10.56 3.15 5.79
N SER A 34 -9.24 3.16 6.01
CA SER A 34 -8.42 1.93 6.00
C SER A 34 -8.88 0.92 7.05
N LEU A 35 -9.15 1.36 8.27
CA LEU A 35 -9.68 0.50 9.34
C LEU A 35 -11.06 -0.07 8.99
N VAL A 36 -11.95 0.72 8.38
CA VAL A 36 -13.27 0.26 7.92
C VAL A 36 -13.14 -0.82 6.85
N LYS A 37 -12.27 -0.63 5.85
CA LYS A 37 -12.01 -1.63 4.80
C LYS A 37 -11.48 -2.94 5.39
N ILE A 38 -10.49 -2.85 6.30
CA ILE A 38 -9.93 -4.01 7.00
C ILE A 38 -11.00 -4.73 7.82
N ALA A 39 -11.82 -4.00 8.59
CA ALA A 39 -12.91 -4.58 9.36
C ALA A 39 -13.92 -5.32 8.46
N CYS A 40 -14.27 -4.75 7.31
CA CYS A 40 -15.15 -5.39 6.33
C CYS A 40 -14.53 -6.68 5.78
N LEU A 41 -13.24 -6.69 5.46
CA LEU A 41 -12.54 -7.91 5.02
C LEU A 41 -12.49 -8.98 6.11
N VAL A 42 -12.27 -8.58 7.37
CA VAL A 42 -12.33 -9.49 8.53
C VAL A 42 -13.73 -10.08 8.68
N VAL A 43 -14.79 -9.28 8.54
CA VAL A 43 -16.18 -9.78 8.58
C VAL A 43 -16.47 -10.73 7.41
N ALA A 44 -16.03 -10.39 6.20
CA ALA A 44 -16.20 -11.23 5.02
C ALA A 44 -15.51 -12.58 5.19
N GLY A 45 -14.26 -12.55 5.69
CA GLY A 45 -13.47 -13.71 6.04
C GLY A 45 -14.14 -14.52 7.13
N ALA A 46 -14.56 -13.88 8.23
CA ALA A 46 -15.11 -14.52 9.44
C ALA A 46 -16.46 -15.24 9.19
N SER A 47 -17.23 -14.78 8.20
CA SER A 47 -18.59 -15.24 7.91
C SER A 47 -18.84 -16.77 7.88
N PRO A 48 -17.94 -17.65 7.38
CA PRO A 48 -18.14 -19.09 7.40
C PRO A 48 -18.04 -19.72 8.81
N TRP A 49 -17.36 -19.06 9.75
CA TRP A 49 -17.18 -19.56 11.12
C TRP A 49 -18.23 -19.04 12.10
N LEU A 50 -19.05 -18.06 11.70
CA LEU A 50 -20.17 -17.61 12.50
C LEU A 50 -21.33 -18.64 12.42
N PRO A 51 -22.13 -18.80 13.49
CA PRO A 51 -23.30 -19.67 13.51
C PRO A 51 -24.48 -19.06 12.72
N LEU A 52 -24.23 -18.77 11.43
CA LEU A 52 -25.19 -18.22 10.49
C LEU A 52 -25.66 -19.31 9.54
N SER A 53 -26.86 -19.15 8.98
CA SER A 53 -27.27 -19.99 7.85
C SER A 53 -26.33 -19.75 6.66
N ALA A 54 -26.17 -20.75 5.79
CA ALA A 54 -25.31 -20.64 4.61
C ALA A 54 -25.66 -19.42 3.73
N ALA A 55 -26.96 -19.13 3.61
CA ALA A 55 -27.46 -17.95 2.89
C ALA A 55 -27.09 -16.63 3.57
N ALA A 56 -27.21 -16.55 4.91
CA ALA A 56 -26.83 -15.37 5.67
C ALA A 56 -25.30 -15.14 5.60
N ALA A 57 -24.49 -16.18 5.75
CA ALA A 57 -23.04 -16.09 5.62
C ALA A 57 -22.60 -15.61 4.23
N ALA A 58 -23.22 -16.13 3.16
CA ALA A 58 -22.97 -15.67 1.79
C ALA A 58 -23.41 -14.21 1.57
N ALA A 59 -24.56 -13.81 2.09
CA ALA A 59 -25.05 -12.43 1.99
C ALA A 59 -24.12 -11.46 2.73
N THR A 60 -23.72 -11.78 3.97
CA THR A 60 -22.78 -10.97 4.75
C THR A 60 -21.43 -10.83 4.06
N ARG A 61 -20.89 -11.92 3.50
CA ARG A 61 -19.63 -11.90 2.74
C ARG A 61 -19.73 -11.00 1.52
N THR A 62 -20.78 -11.18 0.72
CA THR A 62 -20.98 -10.41 -0.51
C THR A 62 -21.17 -8.93 -0.21
N ALA A 63 -21.97 -8.60 0.81
CA ALA A 63 -22.18 -7.23 1.26
C ALA A 63 -20.88 -6.58 1.73
N ALA A 64 -20.09 -7.28 2.54
CA ALA A 64 -18.82 -6.77 3.05
C ALA A 64 -17.79 -6.55 1.93
N ILE A 65 -17.64 -7.49 0.98
CA ILE A 65 -16.74 -7.33 -0.16
C ILE A 65 -17.21 -6.20 -1.08
N SER A 66 -18.52 -6.10 -1.34
CA SER A 66 -19.09 -5.03 -2.16
C SER A 66 -18.85 -3.65 -1.53
N LEU A 67 -18.95 -3.55 -0.20
CA LEU A 67 -18.66 -2.32 0.53
C LEU A 67 -17.17 -1.94 0.42
N VAL A 68 -16.24 -2.91 0.48
CA VAL A 68 -14.81 -2.63 0.27
C VAL A 68 -14.57 -2.10 -1.15
N TYR A 69 -15.14 -2.73 -2.18
CA TYR A 69 -15.04 -2.21 -3.55
C TYR A 69 -15.65 -0.82 -3.67
N ALA A 70 -16.80 -0.55 -3.04
CA ALA A 70 -17.42 0.77 -3.07
C ALA A 70 -16.52 1.86 -2.45
N LEU A 71 -15.73 1.52 -1.41
CA LEU A 71 -14.80 2.42 -0.76
C LEU A 71 -13.45 2.56 -1.48
N CYS A 72 -13.04 1.58 -2.29
CA CYS A 72 -11.73 1.58 -2.96
C CYS A 72 -11.80 1.94 -4.45
N ALA A 73 -12.81 1.43 -5.15
CA ALA A 73 -12.90 1.53 -6.61
C ALA A 73 -13.05 2.96 -7.15
N PRO A 74 -13.77 3.90 -6.50
CA PRO A 74 -13.91 5.24 -7.04
C PRO A 74 -12.58 6.01 -7.14
N SER A 75 -11.73 5.93 -6.12
CA SER A 75 -10.40 6.57 -6.17
C SER A 75 -9.49 5.82 -7.14
N ALA A 76 -9.42 4.50 -7.03
CA ALA A 76 -8.60 3.65 -7.90
C ALA A 76 -8.95 3.82 -9.39
N ALA A 77 -10.23 3.96 -9.73
CA ALA A 77 -10.66 4.18 -11.11
C ALA A 77 -10.23 5.55 -11.65
N LEU A 78 -10.29 6.60 -10.82
CA LEU A 78 -9.85 7.94 -11.22
C LEU A 78 -8.35 7.97 -11.43
N ASP A 79 -7.57 7.42 -10.49
CA ASP A 79 -6.11 7.37 -10.60
C ASP A 79 -5.69 6.51 -11.81
N LEU A 80 -6.39 5.40 -12.05
CA LEU A 80 -6.20 4.58 -13.25
C LEU A 80 -6.43 5.40 -14.53
N CYS A 81 -7.52 6.17 -14.60
CA CYS A 81 -7.84 6.96 -15.79
C CYS A 81 -6.84 8.10 -16.00
N THR A 82 -6.46 8.79 -14.94
CA THR A 82 -5.53 9.93 -15.04
C THR A 82 -4.12 9.47 -15.41
N GLN A 83 -3.61 8.41 -14.79
CA GLN A 83 -2.28 7.88 -15.09
C GLN A 83 -2.21 7.29 -16.50
N LEU A 84 -3.22 6.50 -16.91
CA LEU A 84 -3.28 6.00 -18.29
C LEU A 84 -3.37 7.12 -19.31
N ALA A 85 -4.12 8.19 -19.02
CA ALA A 85 -4.22 9.35 -19.90
C ALA A 85 -2.90 10.14 -19.99
N ALA A 86 -2.10 10.15 -18.91
CA ALA A 86 -0.75 10.71 -18.89
C ALA A 86 0.29 9.81 -19.58
N GLY A 87 -0.07 8.56 -19.90
CA GLY A 87 0.86 7.56 -20.43
C GLY A 87 1.76 6.93 -19.36
N GLU A 88 1.43 7.13 -18.09
CA GLU A 88 2.16 6.58 -16.94
C GLU A 88 1.58 5.24 -16.54
N VAL A 89 2.42 4.21 -16.53
CA VAL A 89 2.05 2.87 -16.07
C VAL A 89 2.79 2.59 -14.78
N ASP A 90 2.16 2.96 -13.67
CA ASP A 90 2.65 2.72 -12.32
C ASP A 90 1.97 1.51 -11.66
N THR A 91 2.49 1.12 -10.50
CA THR A 91 2.02 0.07 -9.62
C THR A 91 0.53 0.24 -9.24
N HIS A 92 0.04 1.48 -9.14
CA HIS A 92 -1.39 1.78 -8.89
C HIS A 92 -2.30 1.30 -10.04
N VAL A 93 -1.88 1.52 -11.30
CA VAL A 93 -2.58 1.06 -12.51
C VAL A 93 -2.62 -0.46 -12.55
N LEU A 94 -1.47 -1.10 -12.32
CA LEU A 94 -1.35 -2.56 -12.29
C LEU A 94 -2.25 -3.18 -11.21
N THR A 95 -2.23 -2.61 -10.00
CA THR A 95 -3.04 -3.11 -8.88
C THR A 95 -4.54 -2.95 -9.16
N SER A 96 -4.96 -1.80 -9.70
CA SER A 96 -6.37 -1.55 -10.05
C SER A 96 -6.85 -2.49 -11.15
N LEU A 97 -6.03 -2.72 -12.17
CA LEU A 97 -6.33 -3.66 -13.25
C LEU A 97 -6.39 -5.11 -12.75
N ALA A 98 -5.46 -5.52 -11.88
CA ALA A 98 -5.48 -6.83 -11.25
C ALA A 98 -6.74 -7.03 -10.39
N ALA A 99 -7.11 -6.04 -9.59
CA ALA A 99 -8.33 -6.08 -8.78
C ALA A 99 -9.61 -6.13 -9.63
N ALA A 100 -9.65 -5.44 -10.78
CA ALA A 100 -10.72 -5.57 -11.75
C ALA A 100 -10.75 -6.98 -12.36
N GLY A 101 -9.60 -7.55 -12.74
CA GLY A 101 -9.50 -8.90 -13.26
C GLY A 101 -10.00 -9.97 -12.29
N THR A 102 -9.66 -9.86 -11.00
CA THR A 102 -10.17 -10.79 -9.96
C THR A 102 -11.68 -10.64 -9.75
N ALA A 103 -12.23 -9.43 -9.83
CA ALA A 103 -13.68 -9.20 -9.77
C ALA A 103 -14.40 -9.89 -10.94
N LEU A 104 -13.85 -9.79 -12.15
CA LEU A 104 -14.42 -10.41 -13.36
C LEU A 104 -14.32 -11.93 -13.36
N THR A 105 -13.26 -12.50 -12.76
CA THR A 105 -13.03 -13.95 -12.69
C THR A 105 -13.73 -14.62 -11.49
N GLY A 106 -14.55 -13.89 -10.74
CA GLY A 106 -15.32 -14.40 -9.61
C GLY A 106 -14.55 -14.50 -8.28
N HIS A 107 -13.28 -14.07 -8.25
CA HIS A 107 -12.43 -14.07 -7.06
C HIS A 107 -12.38 -12.67 -6.40
N ALA A 108 -13.53 -12.00 -6.32
CA ALA A 108 -13.66 -10.62 -5.84
C ALA A 108 -13.06 -10.39 -4.44
N ALA A 109 -13.04 -11.41 -3.58
CA ALA A 109 -12.39 -11.31 -2.26
C ALA A 109 -10.89 -11.00 -2.38
N GLU A 110 -10.19 -11.58 -3.36
CA GLU A 110 -8.77 -11.35 -3.58
C GLU A 110 -8.52 -9.91 -4.05
N GLY A 111 -9.32 -9.41 -4.99
CA GLY A 111 -9.18 -8.02 -5.48
C GLY A 111 -9.50 -6.97 -4.41
N ALA A 112 -10.54 -7.20 -3.61
CA ALA A 112 -10.87 -6.31 -2.49
C ALA A 112 -9.73 -6.25 -1.47
N LEU A 113 -9.10 -7.39 -1.18
CA LEU A 113 -7.93 -7.47 -0.31
C LEU A 113 -6.72 -6.76 -0.94
N LEU A 114 -6.43 -7.00 -2.23
CA LEU A 114 -5.33 -6.34 -2.95
C LEU A 114 -5.46 -4.81 -2.91
N LEU A 115 -6.62 -4.25 -3.25
CA LEU A 115 -6.87 -2.81 -3.20
C LEU A 115 -6.66 -2.26 -1.79
N THR A 116 -7.17 -2.95 -0.78
CA THR A 116 -7.08 -2.50 0.61
C THR A 116 -5.64 -2.53 1.10
N MET A 117 -4.90 -3.61 0.83
CA MET A 117 -3.51 -3.76 1.25
C MET A 117 -2.62 -2.72 0.57
N PHE A 118 -2.83 -2.48 -0.72
CA PHE A 118 -2.03 -1.52 -1.48
C PHE A 118 -2.27 -0.09 -1.00
N GLN A 119 -3.53 0.33 -0.87
CA GLN A 119 -3.87 1.66 -0.32
C GLN A 119 -3.37 1.83 1.11
N THR A 120 -3.48 0.79 1.95
CA THR A 120 -2.96 0.84 3.32
C THR A 120 -1.43 0.93 3.34
N SER A 121 -0.74 0.24 2.44
CA SER A 121 0.73 0.27 2.32
C SER A 121 1.21 1.65 1.90
N HIS A 122 0.56 2.25 0.89
CA HIS A 122 0.87 3.61 0.46
C HIS A 122 0.63 4.65 1.59
N MET A 123 -0.49 4.50 2.33
CA MET A 123 -0.75 5.32 3.52
C MET A 123 0.36 5.16 4.57
N LEU A 124 0.78 3.92 4.86
CA LEU A 124 1.83 3.64 5.84
C LEU A 124 3.17 4.18 5.38
N GLU A 125 3.55 3.94 4.13
CA GLU A 125 4.77 4.44 3.52
C GLU A 125 4.84 5.96 3.65
N HIS A 126 3.78 6.69 3.28
CA HIS A 126 3.75 8.14 3.44
C HIS A 126 4.02 8.56 4.89
N GLN A 127 3.40 7.89 5.86
CA GLN A 127 3.65 8.16 7.27
C GLN A 127 5.08 7.81 7.72
N LEU A 128 5.63 6.70 7.22
CA LEU A 128 6.97 6.24 7.56
C LEU A 128 8.01 7.20 6.97
N THR A 129 7.85 7.58 5.70
CA THR A 129 8.68 8.53 5.00
C THR A 129 8.64 9.90 5.65
N ALA A 130 7.46 10.41 6.02
CA ALA A 130 7.34 11.67 6.75
C ALA A 130 8.07 11.63 8.11
N ARG A 131 7.98 10.52 8.84
CA ARG A 131 8.70 10.32 10.12
C ARG A 131 10.20 10.09 9.94
N ALA A 132 10.61 9.54 8.80
CA ALA A 132 12.00 9.21 8.50
C ALA A 132 12.79 10.43 8.00
N ARG A 133 12.20 11.28 7.15
CA ARG A 133 12.86 12.45 6.55
C ARG A 133 13.58 13.34 7.57
N GLY A 134 12.92 13.71 8.66
CA GLY A 134 13.50 14.56 9.70
C GLY A 134 14.64 13.93 10.52
N ARG A 135 14.83 12.61 10.45
CA ARG A 135 15.90 11.88 11.18
C ARG A 135 17.01 11.38 10.26
N LEU A 136 16.68 11.18 8.99
CA LEU A 136 17.60 10.71 7.97
C LEU A 136 18.37 11.87 7.33
N ALA A 137 17.81 13.09 7.29
CA ALA A 137 18.50 14.28 6.78
C ALA A 137 19.86 14.52 7.47
N ASP A 138 19.93 14.28 8.78
CA ASP A 138 21.16 14.41 9.57
C ASP A 138 22.18 13.27 9.30
N LEU A 139 21.70 12.12 8.79
CA LEU A 139 22.51 10.92 8.54
C LEU A 139 23.03 10.87 7.09
N PHE A 140 22.23 11.34 6.13
CA PHE A 140 22.59 11.40 4.71
C PHE A 140 23.58 12.52 4.37
N ALA A 141 23.81 13.47 5.29
CA ALA A 141 24.79 14.54 5.12
C ALA A 141 26.26 14.06 4.98
N GLY A 142 26.54 12.77 5.15
CA GLY A 142 27.90 12.21 5.08
C GLY A 142 28.05 10.89 4.33
N LEU A 143 27.09 10.49 3.47
CA LEU A 143 27.17 9.22 2.75
C LEU A 143 27.71 9.40 1.31
N PRO A 144 28.64 8.55 0.85
CA PRO A 144 29.11 8.55 -0.53
C PRO A 144 28.04 7.97 -1.47
N ASP A 145 27.92 8.55 -2.66
CA ASP A 145 26.94 8.16 -3.67
C ASP A 145 27.36 6.90 -4.45
N ALA A 146 26.44 5.93 -4.42
CA ALA A 146 26.10 4.92 -5.44
C ALA A 146 27.17 3.95 -5.98
N ALA A 147 26.78 2.69 -6.17
CA ALA A 147 26.27 2.18 -7.46
C ALA A 147 26.44 0.67 -7.61
N GLU A 148 25.35 -0.08 -7.83
CA GLU A 148 25.29 -1.23 -8.75
C GLU A 148 23.83 -1.43 -9.19
N VAL A 149 23.47 -0.93 -10.39
CA VAL A 149 22.07 -0.91 -10.87
C VAL A 149 21.67 -2.23 -11.55
N VAL A 150 22.61 -2.92 -12.20
CA VAL A 150 22.30 -4.12 -13.00
C VAL A 150 21.99 -5.34 -12.12
N GLU A 151 22.77 -5.57 -11.06
CA GLU A 151 22.50 -6.64 -10.09
C GLU A 151 21.16 -6.42 -9.39
N ASN A 152 20.87 -5.17 -8.99
CA ASN A 152 19.60 -4.81 -8.38
C ASN A 152 18.41 -5.10 -9.28
N VAL A 153 18.50 -4.80 -10.59
CA VAL A 153 17.45 -5.12 -11.55
C VAL A 153 17.29 -6.64 -11.70
N ALA A 154 18.39 -7.39 -11.78
CA ALA A 154 18.34 -8.86 -11.89
C ALA A 154 17.71 -9.50 -10.63
N LEU A 155 18.07 -9.01 -9.44
CA LEU A 155 17.48 -9.45 -8.17
C LEU A 155 15.99 -9.08 -8.08
N ALA A 156 15.61 -7.88 -8.49
CA ALA A 156 14.21 -7.44 -8.51
C ALA A 156 13.35 -8.29 -9.45
N LEU A 157 13.82 -8.53 -10.68
CA LEU A 157 13.12 -9.40 -11.64
C LEU A 157 13.08 -10.86 -11.15
N GLY A 158 14.16 -11.34 -10.54
CA GLY A 158 14.22 -12.67 -9.93
C GLY A 158 13.19 -12.83 -8.81
N ALA A 159 13.08 -11.85 -7.91
CA ALA A 159 12.09 -11.83 -6.84
C ALA A 159 10.65 -11.76 -7.38
N ALA A 160 10.40 -10.91 -8.38
CA ALA A 160 9.11 -10.81 -9.04
C ALA A 160 8.71 -12.15 -9.69
N ALA A 161 9.63 -12.79 -10.42
CA ALA A 161 9.38 -14.10 -11.03
C ALA A 161 9.17 -15.20 -9.98
N ALA A 162 9.94 -15.18 -8.89
CA ALA A 162 9.81 -16.15 -7.80
C ALA A 162 8.44 -16.09 -7.10
N LEU A 163 7.82 -14.91 -7.04
CA LEU A 163 6.46 -14.74 -6.51
C LEU A 163 5.38 -14.97 -7.57
N ALA A 164 5.61 -14.53 -8.81
CA ALA A 164 4.63 -14.66 -9.89
C ALA A 164 4.42 -16.12 -10.34
N LEU A 165 5.49 -16.91 -10.47
CA LEU A 165 5.40 -18.28 -10.99
C LEU A 165 4.52 -19.21 -10.12
N PRO A 166 4.67 -19.26 -8.79
CA PRO A 166 3.77 -20.05 -7.93
C PRO A 166 2.32 -19.55 -7.97
N THR A 167 2.12 -18.25 -8.13
CA THR A 167 0.79 -17.65 -8.21
C THR A 167 0.08 -17.99 -9.51
N LEU A 168 0.78 -17.93 -10.64
CA LEU A 168 0.26 -18.40 -11.93
C LEU A 168 0.00 -19.90 -11.93
N ALA A 169 0.77 -20.67 -11.18
CA ALA A 169 0.54 -22.11 -10.98
C ALA A 169 -0.59 -22.43 -9.98
N GLY A 170 -1.28 -21.43 -9.42
CA GLY A 170 -2.36 -21.60 -8.44
C GLY A 170 -1.91 -22.13 -7.07
N ARG A 171 -0.61 -22.10 -6.76
CA ARG A 171 -0.07 -22.57 -5.48
C ARG A 171 -0.12 -21.51 -4.39
N VAL A 172 0.01 -20.24 -4.78
CA VAL A 172 0.02 -19.09 -3.87
C VAL A 172 -1.05 -18.11 -4.32
N PRO A 173 -2.01 -17.73 -3.47
CA PRO A 173 -3.03 -16.77 -3.88
C PRO A 173 -2.42 -15.39 -4.13
N MET A 174 -3.01 -14.59 -5.03
CA MET A 174 -2.46 -13.30 -5.49
C MET A 174 -2.15 -12.36 -4.32
N TRP A 175 -3.06 -12.28 -3.35
CA TRP A 175 -2.91 -11.41 -2.18
C TRP A 175 -1.69 -11.78 -1.32
N ALA A 176 -1.35 -13.06 -1.22
CA ALA A 176 -0.22 -13.51 -0.41
C ALA A 176 1.11 -13.17 -1.08
N ALA A 177 1.18 -13.29 -2.40
CA ALA A 177 2.37 -12.89 -3.17
C ALA A 177 2.63 -11.38 -3.05
N VAL A 178 1.59 -10.56 -3.23
CA VAL A 178 1.69 -9.09 -3.09
C VAL A 178 2.03 -8.71 -1.64
N ALA A 179 1.38 -9.32 -0.65
CA ALA A 179 1.69 -9.09 0.75
C ALA A 179 3.16 -9.37 1.10
N ALA A 180 3.74 -10.43 0.53
CA ALA A 180 5.13 -10.79 0.77
C ALA A 180 6.09 -9.79 0.12
N HIS A 181 5.81 -9.36 -1.12
CA HIS A 181 6.64 -8.38 -1.83
C HIS A 181 6.55 -7.00 -1.19
N GLU A 182 5.34 -6.44 -1.12
CA GLU A 182 5.08 -5.08 -0.65
C GLU A 182 5.24 -4.95 0.87
N GLY A 183 4.97 -6.03 1.62
CA GLY A 183 5.21 -6.04 3.07
C GLY A 183 6.69 -6.03 3.43
N SER A 184 7.57 -6.55 2.56
CA SER A 184 9.01 -6.61 2.84
C SER A 184 9.65 -5.22 2.92
N THR A 185 9.25 -4.29 2.04
CA THR A 185 9.73 -2.91 2.03
C THR A 185 9.26 -2.15 3.26
N LEU A 186 7.99 -2.34 3.66
CA LEU A 186 7.45 -1.77 4.90
C LEU A 186 8.17 -2.27 6.15
N LEU A 187 8.46 -3.57 6.24
CA LEU A 187 9.21 -4.14 7.37
C LEU A 187 10.61 -3.55 7.48
N VAL A 188 11.30 -3.38 6.35
CA VAL A 188 12.63 -2.74 6.30
C VAL A 188 12.55 -1.29 6.76
N ALA A 189 11.58 -0.51 6.28
CA ALA A 189 11.37 0.87 6.70
C ALA A 189 11.07 0.99 8.20
N LEU A 190 10.23 0.09 8.74
CA LEU A 190 9.94 0.01 10.17
C LEU A 190 11.18 -0.32 11.01
N ASN A 191 12.01 -1.25 10.54
CA ASN A 191 13.25 -1.61 11.21
C ASN A 191 14.24 -0.44 11.24
N ALA A 192 14.38 0.31 10.15
CA ALA A 192 15.19 1.53 10.11
C ALA A 192 14.72 2.56 11.14
N LEU A 193 13.41 2.81 11.24
CA LEU A 193 12.86 3.73 12.25
C LEU A 193 13.09 3.27 13.69
N ARG A 194 13.03 1.95 13.95
CA ARG A 194 13.33 1.38 15.27
C ARG A 194 14.77 1.67 15.68
N LEU A 195 15.72 1.51 14.77
CA LEU A 195 17.14 1.80 15.01
C LEU A 195 17.39 3.28 15.29
N LEU A 196 16.76 4.17 14.52
CA LEU A 196 16.88 5.63 14.73
C LEU A 196 16.34 6.06 16.10
N ARG A 197 15.24 5.44 16.56
CA ARG A 197 14.69 5.71 17.89
C ARG A 197 15.66 5.28 19.01
N HIS A 198 16.37 4.17 18.84
CA HIS A 198 17.40 3.75 19.81
C HIS A 198 18.64 4.64 19.79
N ALA A 199 19.11 5.04 18.60
CA ALA A 199 20.26 5.94 18.46
C ALA A 199 20.00 7.31 19.10
N ALA A 200 18.79 7.86 18.96
CA ALA A 200 18.39 9.12 19.59
C ALA A 200 18.40 9.06 21.14
N GLY A 201 17.99 7.92 21.72
CA GLY A 201 17.94 7.74 23.18
C GLY A 201 19.31 7.71 23.86
N HIS A 202 20.36 7.28 23.15
CA HIS A 202 21.73 7.29 23.69
C HIS A 202 22.37 8.69 23.69
N ARG A 203 22.01 9.58 22.76
CA ARG A 203 22.53 10.97 22.74
C ARG A 203 21.94 11.83 23.86
N THR A 204 20.71 11.58 24.28
CA THR A 204 20.08 12.27 25.41
C THR A 204 20.60 11.83 26.78
N GLY A 205 21.14 10.61 26.89
CA GLY A 205 21.75 10.11 28.13
C GLY A 205 23.20 10.53 28.35
N ALA A 206 23.95 10.78 27.28
CA ALA A 206 25.37 11.18 27.36
C ALA A 206 25.59 12.69 27.61
N GLY A 207 24.54 13.52 27.50
CA GLY A 207 24.59 14.97 27.80
C GLY A 207 24.35 15.33 29.27
N ALA A 208 24.14 14.33 30.15
CA ALA A 208 23.80 14.53 31.56
C ALA A 208 24.89 14.01 32.51
N ALA A 209 26.17 14.18 32.16
CA ALA A 209 27.27 14.03 33.11
C ALA A 209 27.48 15.39 33.82
N PRO A 210 27.21 15.53 35.13
CA PRO A 210 27.53 16.75 35.87
C PRO A 210 29.06 16.92 36.05
N PRO A 211 29.55 18.17 36.29
CA PRO A 211 30.97 18.53 36.29
C PRO A 211 31.79 17.86 37.39
#